data_AF-A0A319EKL3-F1
#
_entry.id   AF-A0A319EKL3-F1
#
_cell.length_a   1.000
_cell.length_b   1.000
_cell.length_c   1.000
_cell.angle_alpha   90.00
_cell.angle_beta   90.00
_cell.angle_gamma   90.00
#
_symmetry.space_group_name_H-M   'P 1'
#
loop_
_entity.id
_entity.type
_entity.pdbx_description
1 polymer ?
#
loop_
_entity_poly.entity_id
_entity_poly.type
_entity_poly.pdbx_seq_one_letter_code
_entity_poly.pdbx_strand_id
1 'polypeptide(L)'
;MNNILEVKTTSPDYKGQDPEVAALDFRNRIRNYEKAYETIDDNEKSFTYVKLINVGSTVIINQIKDYLSSRLVYYIQNLHIKPRSIWLSRHGESEYNLTGKIGGDSNISERGEAYARALPGLLKKSGVPPNTKIVIWTSTLKRTIQTARHLAAETGFEKLEWKALDELDSGVCDGLTYEQIAQKYPEDFAARDEDKYNYRYRGGESYRDVVIRLEPIIMELERSENVIIVTHQAVLRCIYAYFLNTPQEQSPWMEVPLHTLIKLTPRAYGTDEQRFKADIPAVSTWRAKGTSAKHQEYPTEIKA
;
A
#
# COMPACT_ATOMS: atom_id res chain seq x y z
N MET A 1 11.48 -23.37 14.11
CA MET A 1 11.34 -24.38 13.04
C MET A 1 10.56 -23.87 11.82
N ASN A 2 9.55 -23.02 12.00
CA ASN A 2 8.75 -22.47 10.90
C ASN A 2 9.58 -21.71 9.84
N ASN A 3 10.53 -20.86 10.25
CA ASN A 3 11.34 -20.07 9.32
C ASN A 3 12.14 -20.94 8.33
N ILE A 4 12.63 -22.10 8.77
CA ILE A 4 13.41 -22.98 7.91
C ILE A 4 12.48 -23.58 6.83
N LEU A 5 11.28 -24.04 7.19
CA LEU A 5 10.32 -24.61 6.22
C LEU A 5 9.79 -23.57 5.23
N GLU A 6 9.48 -22.36 5.70
CA GLU A 6 8.97 -21.28 4.84
C GLU A 6 10.02 -20.80 3.83
N VAL A 7 11.25 -20.59 4.29
CA VAL A 7 12.39 -20.22 3.42
C VAL A 7 12.73 -21.35 2.45
N LYS A 8 12.66 -22.63 2.85
CA LYS A 8 12.96 -23.77 1.97
C LYS A 8 12.06 -23.87 0.74
N THR A 9 10.76 -23.66 0.92
CA THR A 9 9.79 -23.79 -0.18
C THR A 9 9.84 -22.63 -1.17
N THR A 10 10.45 -21.51 -0.78
CA THR A 10 10.48 -20.27 -1.56
C THR A 10 11.89 -19.80 -1.94
N SER A 11 12.95 -20.40 -1.37
CA SER A 11 14.34 -20.03 -1.64
C SER A 11 14.80 -20.53 -3.01
N PRO A 12 15.50 -19.69 -3.79
CA PRO A 12 16.13 -20.11 -5.05
C PRO A 12 17.13 -21.26 -4.90
N ASP A 13 17.82 -21.37 -3.75
CA ASP A 13 18.89 -22.34 -3.50
C ASP A 13 18.40 -23.80 -3.53
N TYR A 14 17.11 -24.04 -3.23
CA TYR A 14 16.52 -25.37 -3.10
C TYR A 14 15.42 -25.66 -4.12
N LYS A 15 15.37 -24.89 -5.22
CA LYS A 15 14.33 -25.02 -6.25
C LYS A 15 14.31 -26.45 -6.82
N GLY A 16 13.16 -27.12 -6.72
CA GLY A 16 12.95 -28.47 -7.25
C GLY A 16 13.56 -29.59 -6.40
N GLN A 17 14.14 -29.28 -5.24
CA GLN A 17 14.61 -30.29 -4.30
C GLN A 17 13.49 -30.75 -3.37
N ASP A 18 13.65 -31.96 -2.83
CA ASP A 18 12.77 -32.46 -1.79
C ASP A 18 12.87 -31.60 -0.51
N PRO A 19 11.74 -31.19 0.10
CA PRO A 19 11.74 -30.30 1.26
C PRO A 19 12.50 -30.83 2.49
N GLU A 20 12.52 -32.14 2.71
CA GLU A 20 13.24 -32.75 3.84
C GLU A 20 14.74 -32.83 3.57
N VAL A 21 15.13 -33.12 2.33
CA VAL A 21 16.55 -33.08 1.92
C VAL A 21 17.12 -31.66 2.05
N ALA A 22 16.40 -30.66 1.52
CA ALA A 22 16.75 -29.25 1.67
C ALA A 22 16.84 -28.84 3.15
N ALA A 23 15.99 -29.41 4.01
CA ALA A 23 16.01 -29.14 5.45
C ALA A 23 17.29 -29.60 6.13
N LEU A 24 17.71 -30.82 5.77
CA LEU A 24 18.89 -31.43 6.34
C LEU A 24 20.14 -30.69 5.90
N ASP A 25 20.26 -30.38 4.62
CA ASP A 25 21.38 -29.62 4.08
C ASP A 25 21.49 -28.23 4.75
N PHE A 26 20.38 -27.49 4.84
CA PHE A 26 20.36 -26.18 5.49
C PHE A 26 20.74 -26.25 6.98
N ARG A 27 20.30 -27.28 7.72
CA ARG A 27 20.72 -27.49 9.11
C ARG A 27 22.22 -27.76 9.20
N ASN A 28 22.79 -28.55 8.29
CA ASN A 28 24.21 -28.80 8.25
C ASN A 28 25.00 -27.52 7.90
N ARG A 29 24.46 -26.69 7.00
CA ARG A 29 25.00 -25.36 6.69
C ARG A 29 25.02 -24.47 7.93
N ILE A 30 23.94 -24.39 8.70
CA ILE A 30 23.90 -23.65 9.98
C ILE A 30 24.99 -24.16 10.94
N ARG A 31 25.07 -25.48 11.16
CA ARG A 31 26.09 -26.08 12.04
C ARG A 31 27.52 -25.74 11.62
N ASN A 32 27.76 -25.54 10.32
CA ASN A 32 29.07 -25.11 9.84
C ASN A 32 29.36 -23.64 10.20
N TYR A 33 28.37 -22.75 10.11
CA TYR A 33 28.52 -21.37 10.57
C TYR A 33 28.69 -21.28 12.10
N GLU A 34 27.98 -22.11 12.87
CA GLU A 34 28.09 -22.13 14.34
C GLU A 34 29.52 -22.41 14.86
N LYS A 35 30.34 -23.15 14.10
CA LYS A 35 31.73 -23.47 14.49
C LYS A 35 32.65 -22.27 14.53
N ALA A 36 32.33 -21.21 13.79
CA ALA A 36 33.18 -20.04 13.61
C ALA A 36 32.45 -18.72 13.91
N TYR A 37 31.18 -18.78 14.33
CA TYR A 37 30.39 -17.58 14.58
C TYR A 37 30.78 -16.93 15.91
N GLU A 38 31.28 -15.70 15.82
CA GLU A 38 31.53 -14.83 16.96
C GLU A 38 30.46 -13.73 16.95
N THR A 39 29.69 -13.64 18.03
CA THR A 39 28.64 -12.61 18.14
C THR A 39 29.23 -11.32 18.68
N ILE A 40 28.62 -10.20 18.30
CA ILE A 40 28.91 -8.90 18.93
C ILE A 40 28.75 -8.97 20.45
N ASP A 41 29.78 -8.51 21.16
CA ASP A 41 29.96 -8.57 22.61
C ASP A 41 30.39 -7.22 23.24
N ASP A 42 30.77 -7.25 24.52
CA ASP A 42 31.16 -6.06 25.30
C ASP A 42 32.51 -5.43 24.90
N ASN A 43 33.33 -6.12 24.09
CA ASN A 43 34.61 -5.60 23.61
C ASN A 43 34.43 -4.65 22.41
N GLU A 44 33.27 -4.70 21.77
CA GLU A 44 32.94 -3.94 20.55
C GLU A 44 32.05 -2.70 20.84
N LYS A 45 32.13 -2.16 22.06
CA LYS A 45 31.34 -0.99 22.52
C LYS A 45 31.51 0.27 21.67
N SER A 46 32.58 0.37 20.89
CA SER A 46 32.84 1.49 19.98
C SER A 46 32.06 1.41 18.66
N PHE A 47 31.53 0.24 18.29
CA PHE A 47 30.84 0.02 17.01
C PHE A 47 29.38 0.46 17.04
N THR A 48 28.89 0.99 15.93
CA THR A 48 27.47 1.32 15.73
C THR A 48 26.72 0.09 15.24
N TYR A 49 25.78 -0.43 16.03
CA TYR A 49 25.01 -1.63 15.66
C TYR A 49 23.63 -1.70 16.33
N VAL A 50 22.78 -2.54 15.76
CA VAL A 50 21.52 -3.00 16.35
C VAL A 50 21.51 -4.53 16.34
N LYS A 51 21.33 -5.14 17.51
CA LYS A 51 21.23 -6.60 17.65
C LYS A 51 19.80 -6.97 18.03
N LEU A 52 19.12 -7.66 17.12
CA LEU A 52 17.77 -8.19 17.33
C LEU A 52 17.88 -9.62 17.84
N ILE A 53 17.33 -9.88 19.02
CA ILE A 53 17.33 -11.20 19.66
C ILE A 53 15.91 -11.73 19.65
N ASN A 54 15.73 -12.98 19.23
CA ASN A 54 14.44 -13.66 19.16
C ASN A 54 13.38 -12.84 18.40
N VAL A 55 13.71 -12.43 17.17
CA VAL A 55 12.80 -11.69 16.27
C VAL A 55 12.29 -10.40 16.92
N GLY A 56 13.18 -9.66 17.58
CA GLY A 56 12.86 -8.37 18.18
C GLY A 56 12.30 -8.43 19.60
N SER A 57 12.16 -9.61 20.22
CA SER A 57 11.78 -9.73 21.64
C SER A 57 12.77 -9.00 22.56
N THR A 58 14.03 -8.90 22.17
CA THR A 58 15.02 -8.03 22.82
C THR A 58 15.83 -7.33 21.76
N VAL A 59 16.07 -6.03 21.95
CA VAL A 59 16.82 -5.20 21.02
C VAL A 59 17.93 -4.48 21.77
N ILE A 60 19.18 -4.71 21.36
CA ILE A 60 20.35 -3.99 21.86
C ILE A 60 20.75 -2.97 20.81
N ILE A 61 20.85 -1.70 21.22
CA ILE A 61 21.24 -0.59 20.38
C ILE A 61 22.55 -0.04 20.92
N ASN A 62 23.56 0.11 20.07
CA ASN A 62 24.85 0.67 20.48
C ASN A 62 25.31 1.77 19.52
N GLN A 63 25.79 2.88 20.08
CA GLN A 63 26.46 3.98 19.36
C GLN A 63 25.70 4.52 18.13
N ILE A 64 24.38 4.68 18.21
CA ILE A 64 23.59 5.37 17.17
C ILE A 64 23.79 6.88 17.31
N LYS A 65 24.43 7.51 16.31
CA LYS A 65 24.90 8.91 16.39
C LYS A 65 24.22 9.87 15.43
N ASP A 66 23.58 9.35 14.38
CA ASP A 66 22.97 10.16 13.33
C ASP A 66 21.49 9.86 13.13
N TYR A 67 20.82 10.77 12.43
CA TYR A 67 19.41 10.69 12.13
C TYR A 67 19.06 9.40 11.37
N LEU A 68 19.80 9.07 10.31
CA LEU A 68 19.49 7.92 9.46
C LEU A 68 19.55 6.61 10.24
N SER A 69 20.60 6.41 11.03
CA SER A 69 20.78 5.24 11.89
C SER A 69 19.68 5.14 12.93
N SER A 70 19.22 6.27 13.50
CA SER A 70 18.06 6.28 14.40
C SER A 70 16.76 5.86 13.69
N ARG A 71 16.56 6.27 12.43
CA ARG A 71 15.40 5.88 11.62
C ARG A 71 15.45 4.40 11.27
N LEU A 72 16.63 3.86 10.97
CA LEU A 72 16.82 2.43 10.72
C LEU A 72 16.49 1.60 11.96
N VAL A 73 16.95 2.01 13.14
CA VAL A 73 16.60 1.35 14.41
C VAL A 73 15.09 1.35 14.60
N TYR A 74 14.46 2.53 14.46
CA TYR A 74 13.02 2.67 14.58
C TYR A 74 12.29 1.77 13.59
N TYR A 75 12.67 1.75 12.31
CA TYR A 75 12.04 0.91 11.31
C TYR A 75 12.13 -0.58 11.66
N ILE A 76 13.34 -1.08 11.92
CA ILE A 76 13.62 -2.49 12.17
C ILE A 76 12.90 -3.02 13.43
N GLN A 77 12.79 -2.19 14.48
CA GLN A 77 12.11 -2.56 15.72
C GLN A 77 10.60 -2.77 15.56
N ASN A 78 10.02 -2.21 14.51
CA ASN A 78 8.59 -2.26 14.24
C ASN A 78 8.18 -3.36 13.26
N LEU A 79 9.16 -4.08 12.69
CA LEU A 79 8.91 -5.18 11.76
C LEU A 79 8.52 -6.45 12.50
N HIS A 80 7.74 -7.30 11.83
CA HIS A 80 7.44 -8.63 12.29
C HIS A 80 7.42 -9.64 11.14
N ILE A 81 7.60 -10.92 11.47
CA ILE A 81 7.62 -12.01 10.47
C ILE A 81 6.31 -12.81 10.41
N LYS A 82 5.28 -12.41 11.17
CA LYS A 82 3.99 -13.09 11.13
C LYS A 82 3.37 -12.96 9.73
N PRO A 83 2.92 -14.08 9.12
CA PRO A 83 2.19 -14.02 7.86
C PRO A 83 0.96 -13.13 8.00
N ARG A 84 0.80 -12.19 7.08
CA ARG A 84 -0.30 -11.22 7.08
C ARG A 84 -0.76 -10.89 5.66
N SER A 85 -1.92 -10.26 5.55
CA SER A 85 -2.40 -9.70 4.30
C SER A 85 -2.84 -8.26 4.49
N ILE A 86 -2.61 -7.45 3.46
CA ILE A 86 -3.03 -6.05 3.41
C ILE A 86 -3.98 -5.91 2.23
N TRP A 87 -5.20 -5.45 2.49
CA TRP A 87 -6.19 -5.21 1.45
C TRP A 87 -6.26 -3.73 1.14
N LEU A 88 -6.15 -3.40 -0.14
CA LEU A 88 -6.17 -2.05 -0.65
C LEU A 88 -7.38 -1.87 -1.57
N SER A 89 -8.19 -0.86 -1.28
CA SER A 89 -9.31 -0.48 -2.12
C SER A 89 -9.36 1.03 -2.24
N ARG A 90 -9.72 1.53 -3.42
CA ARG A 90 -10.23 2.90 -3.50
C ARG A 90 -11.60 2.96 -2.85
N HIS A 91 -12.06 4.16 -2.53
CA HIS A 91 -13.50 4.39 -2.36
C HIS A 91 -14.27 3.93 -3.61
N GLY A 92 -15.57 3.67 -3.45
CA GLY A 92 -16.49 3.52 -4.57
C GLY A 92 -16.47 4.75 -5.47
N GLU A 93 -16.83 4.57 -6.74
CA GLU A 93 -16.88 5.67 -7.71
C GLU A 93 -17.65 6.87 -7.15
N SER A 94 -17.04 8.06 -7.17
CA SER A 94 -17.67 9.30 -6.68
C SER A 94 -18.33 10.13 -7.77
N GLU A 95 -19.17 11.08 -7.37
CA GLU A 95 -19.77 12.07 -8.28
C GLU A 95 -18.71 12.88 -9.04
N TYR A 96 -17.56 13.16 -8.40
CA TYR A 96 -16.44 13.81 -9.07
C TYR A 96 -15.72 12.89 -10.05
N ASN A 97 -15.69 11.57 -9.78
CA ASN A 97 -15.18 10.64 -10.76
C ASN A 97 -16.03 10.66 -12.03
N LEU A 98 -17.36 10.62 -11.91
CA LEU A 98 -18.28 10.70 -13.06
C LEU A 98 -18.11 11.96 -13.91
N THR A 99 -17.76 13.08 -13.29
CA THR A 99 -17.59 14.38 -13.95
C THR A 99 -16.14 14.69 -14.31
N GLY A 100 -15.21 13.75 -14.10
CA GLY A 100 -13.78 13.90 -14.39
C GLY A 100 -13.05 14.93 -13.52
N LYS A 101 -13.65 15.36 -12.41
CA LYS A 101 -13.07 16.33 -11.48
C LYS A 101 -12.08 15.65 -10.54
N ILE A 102 -10.98 16.34 -10.22
CA ILE A 102 -10.00 15.88 -9.24
C ILE A 102 -10.26 16.48 -7.86
N GLY A 103 -9.77 15.81 -6.81
CA GLY A 103 -9.84 16.30 -5.44
C GLY A 103 -11.27 16.36 -4.86
N GLY A 104 -11.54 17.38 -4.05
CA GLY A 104 -12.82 17.64 -3.38
C GLY A 104 -13.24 16.57 -2.36
N ASP A 105 -14.50 16.68 -1.91
CA ASP A 105 -15.13 15.79 -0.92
C ASP A 105 -16.56 15.39 -1.33
N SER A 106 -16.70 14.94 -2.58
CA SER A 106 -17.99 14.47 -3.13
C SER A 106 -18.45 13.15 -2.53
N ASN A 107 -19.76 12.88 -2.64
CA ASN A 107 -20.33 11.60 -2.26
C ASN A 107 -19.94 10.50 -3.26
N ILE A 108 -20.09 9.24 -2.84
CA ILE A 108 -20.12 8.12 -3.78
C ILE A 108 -21.37 8.18 -4.67
N SER A 109 -21.21 7.82 -5.93
CA SER A 109 -22.30 7.63 -6.91
C SER A 109 -23.14 6.39 -6.59
N GLU A 110 -24.20 6.17 -7.36
CA GLU A 110 -24.99 4.93 -7.26
C GLU A 110 -24.15 3.67 -7.53
N ARG A 111 -23.24 3.70 -8.52
CA ARG A 111 -22.31 2.58 -8.77
C ARG A 111 -21.29 2.43 -7.65
N GLY A 112 -20.82 3.54 -7.08
CA GLY A 112 -19.95 3.54 -5.91
C GLY A 112 -20.64 2.94 -4.68
N GLU A 113 -21.93 3.20 -4.50
CA GLU A 113 -22.75 2.61 -3.44
C GLU A 113 -22.96 1.11 -3.66
N ALA A 114 -23.20 0.67 -4.90
CA ALA A 114 -23.24 -0.75 -5.24
C ALA A 114 -21.91 -1.44 -4.90
N TYR A 115 -20.77 -0.79 -5.19
CA TYR A 115 -19.45 -1.30 -4.81
C TYR A 115 -19.27 -1.37 -3.30
N ALA A 116 -19.69 -0.35 -2.56
CA ALA A 116 -19.61 -0.32 -1.10
C ALA A 116 -20.33 -1.53 -0.48
N ARG A 117 -21.50 -1.91 -1.02
CA ARG A 117 -22.24 -3.12 -0.61
C ARG A 117 -21.57 -4.43 -1.04
N ALA A 118 -20.85 -4.44 -2.16
CA ALA A 118 -20.16 -5.64 -2.65
C ALA A 118 -18.82 -5.91 -1.93
N LEU A 119 -18.20 -4.87 -1.37
CA LEU A 119 -16.86 -4.91 -0.78
C LEU A 119 -16.68 -5.95 0.36
N PRO A 120 -17.63 -6.15 1.30
CA PRO A 120 -17.54 -7.23 2.29
C PRO A 120 -17.52 -8.62 1.65
N GLY A 121 -18.28 -8.81 0.57
CA GLY A 121 -18.27 -10.03 -0.23
C GLY A 121 -16.93 -10.27 -0.92
N LEU A 122 -16.29 -9.23 -1.47
CA LEU A 122 -14.95 -9.33 -2.05
C LEU A 122 -13.89 -9.69 -1.02
N LEU A 123 -13.97 -9.10 0.18
CA LEU A 123 -13.06 -9.44 1.27
C LEU A 123 -13.19 -10.91 1.66
N LYS A 124 -14.41 -11.45 1.77
CA LYS A 124 -14.65 -12.89 1.99
C LYS A 124 -14.08 -13.74 0.85
N LYS A 125 -14.35 -13.37 -0.42
CA LYS A 125 -13.83 -14.07 -1.61
C LYS A 125 -12.29 -14.08 -1.68
N SER A 126 -11.62 -13.12 -1.06
CA SER A 126 -10.16 -13.06 -1.01
C SER A 126 -9.49 -14.12 -0.12
N GLY A 127 -10.30 -14.98 0.52
CA GLY A 127 -9.82 -16.10 1.33
C GLY A 127 -9.42 -15.68 2.74
N VAL A 128 -10.05 -14.67 3.32
CA VAL A 128 -9.88 -14.32 4.74
C VAL A 128 -10.32 -15.52 5.60
N PRO A 129 -9.44 -16.09 6.43
CA PRO A 129 -9.82 -17.20 7.31
C PRO A 129 -10.92 -16.78 8.31
N PRO A 130 -11.78 -17.72 8.73
CA PRO A 130 -12.73 -17.47 9.82
C PRO A 130 -12.03 -16.94 11.07
N ASN A 131 -12.67 -16.02 11.79
CA ASN A 131 -12.16 -15.39 13.02
C ASN A 131 -10.87 -14.55 12.85
N THR A 132 -10.47 -14.23 11.61
CA THR A 132 -9.39 -13.26 11.38
C THR A 132 -9.84 -11.88 11.83
N LYS A 133 -9.07 -11.25 12.71
CA LYS A 133 -9.25 -9.84 13.06
C LYS A 133 -8.62 -8.98 11.98
N ILE A 134 -9.41 -8.09 11.39
CA ILE A 134 -8.94 -7.09 10.42
C ILE A 134 -9.33 -5.73 10.96
N VAL A 135 -8.45 -4.74 10.83
CA VAL A 135 -8.78 -3.34 11.12
C VAL A 135 -9.07 -2.61 9.82
N ILE A 136 -10.14 -1.81 9.78
CA ILE A 136 -10.53 -1.01 8.62
C ILE A 136 -9.94 0.39 8.78
N TRP A 137 -9.13 0.82 7.82
CA TRP A 137 -8.61 2.18 7.77
C TRP A 137 -9.25 2.96 6.62
N THR A 138 -9.73 4.16 6.92
CA THR A 138 -10.21 5.11 5.91
C THR A 138 -9.44 6.41 5.97
N SER A 139 -9.54 7.20 4.91
CA SER A 139 -9.28 8.64 5.03
C SER A 139 -10.38 9.34 5.82
N THR A 140 -10.29 10.66 5.95
CA THR A 140 -11.34 11.49 6.56
C THR A 140 -12.37 12.00 5.56
N LEU A 141 -12.20 11.69 4.26
CA LEU A 141 -13.09 12.14 3.19
C LEU A 141 -14.34 11.27 3.08
N LYS A 142 -15.50 11.88 2.82
CA LYS A 142 -16.83 11.25 2.83
C LYS A 142 -16.88 9.97 2.03
N ARG A 143 -16.29 9.98 0.83
CA ARG A 143 -16.33 8.84 -0.09
C ARG A 143 -15.69 7.56 0.47
N THR A 144 -14.63 7.66 1.26
CA THR A 144 -13.99 6.47 1.87
C THR A 144 -14.81 5.97 3.05
N ILE A 145 -15.30 6.89 3.89
CA ILE A 145 -16.18 6.61 5.01
C ILE A 145 -17.48 5.93 4.54
N GLN A 146 -18.11 6.49 3.51
CA GLN A 146 -19.31 5.94 2.88
C GLN A 146 -19.07 4.55 2.30
N THR A 147 -17.90 4.31 1.70
CA THR A 147 -17.57 3.00 1.12
C THR A 147 -17.35 1.94 2.22
N ALA A 148 -16.64 2.31 3.29
CA ALA A 148 -16.28 1.39 4.36
C ALA A 148 -17.44 1.08 5.34
N ARG A 149 -18.58 1.78 5.26
CA ARG A 149 -19.67 1.62 6.23
C ARG A 149 -20.28 0.22 6.23
N HIS A 150 -20.45 -0.39 5.04
CA HIS A 150 -20.98 -1.76 4.93
C HIS A 150 -19.95 -2.79 5.38
N LEU A 151 -18.66 -2.55 5.14
CA LEU A 151 -17.59 -3.37 5.73
C LEU A 151 -17.69 -3.38 7.25
N ALA A 152 -17.71 -2.22 7.90
CA ALA A 152 -17.76 -2.14 9.35
C ALA A 152 -19.06 -2.77 9.90
N ALA A 153 -20.21 -2.49 9.29
CA ALA A 153 -21.50 -3.01 9.73
C ALA A 153 -21.62 -4.54 9.59
N GLU A 154 -21.13 -5.13 8.49
CA GLU A 154 -21.26 -6.57 8.25
C GLU A 154 -20.19 -7.42 8.94
N THR A 155 -18.99 -6.87 9.16
CA THR A 155 -17.87 -7.62 9.73
C THR A 155 -17.69 -7.40 11.23
N GLY A 156 -18.18 -6.27 11.76
CA GLY A 156 -17.91 -5.85 13.13
C GLY A 156 -16.45 -5.43 13.39
N PHE A 157 -15.66 -5.27 12.34
CA PHE A 157 -14.27 -4.83 12.45
C PHE A 157 -14.17 -3.37 12.90
N GLU A 158 -13.15 -3.09 13.70
CA GLU A 158 -12.84 -1.72 14.14
C GLU A 158 -12.50 -0.85 12.93
N LYS A 159 -13.10 0.34 12.88
CA LYS A 159 -12.87 1.34 11.83
C LYS A 159 -12.14 2.54 12.40
N LEU A 160 -10.97 2.84 11.83
CA LEU A 160 -10.13 3.97 12.18
C LEU A 160 -10.02 4.94 10.99
N GLU A 161 -10.06 6.24 11.28
CA GLU A 161 -9.95 7.29 10.28
C GLU A 161 -8.59 7.99 10.41
N TRP A 162 -7.87 8.09 9.30
CA TRP A 162 -6.53 8.67 9.27
C TRP A 162 -6.49 9.83 8.30
N LYS A 163 -6.23 11.04 8.81
CA LYS A 163 -6.05 12.22 7.95
C LYS A 163 -4.90 12.06 6.96
N ALA A 164 -3.84 11.35 7.37
CA ALA A 164 -2.72 11.01 6.50
C ALA A 164 -3.10 10.09 5.31
N LEU A 165 -4.32 9.53 5.28
CA LEU A 165 -4.87 8.79 4.14
C LEU A 165 -5.76 9.63 3.22
N ASP A 166 -5.95 10.94 3.46
CA ASP A 166 -6.69 11.83 2.54
C ASP A 166 -6.03 11.86 1.16
N GLU A 167 -6.80 12.11 0.08
CA GLU A 167 -6.27 12.18 -1.28
C GLU A 167 -5.20 13.27 -1.40
N LEU A 168 -4.31 13.14 -2.40
CA LEU A 168 -3.37 14.20 -2.76
C LEU A 168 -4.10 15.53 -2.96
N ASP A 169 -3.66 16.56 -2.26
CA ASP A 169 -4.24 17.90 -2.35
C ASP A 169 -3.84 18.57 -3.68
N SER A 170 -4.84 18.84 -4.53
CA SER A 170 -4.63 19.53 -5.81
C SER A 170 -4.60 21.06 -5.71
N GLY A 171 -4.70 21.64 -4.51
CA GLY A 171 -4.61 23.07 -4.26
C GLY A 171 -5.57 23.88 -5.13
N VAL A 172 -5.05 24.85 -5.88
CA VAL A 172 -5.86 25.67 -6.80
C VAL A 172 -6.56 24.90 -7.92
N CYS A 173 -6.20 23.63 -8.15
CA CYS A 173 -6.82 22.75 -9.14
C CYS A 173 -7.92 21.84 -8.56
N ASP A 174 -8.25 21.97 -7.27
CA ASP A 174 -9.31 21.19 -6.62
C ASP A 174 -10.68 21.44 -7.29
N GLY A 175 -11.41 20.36 -7.57
CA GLY A 175 -12.71 20.41 -8.23
C GLY A 175 -12.70 20.72 -9.73
N LEU A 176 -11.52 20.86 -10.35
CA LEU A 176 -11.38 21.03 -11.80
C LEU A 176 -11.25 19.70 -12.53
N THR A 177 -11.64 19.67 -13.80
CA THR A 177 -11.27 18.57 -14.71
C THR A 177 -9.86 18.77 -15.26
N TYR A 178 -9.22 17.70 -15.74
CA TYR A 178 -7.91 17.83 -16.40
C TYR A 178 -7.95 18.75 -17.62
N GLU A 179 -9.07 18.78 -18.36
CA GLU A 179 -9.26 19.70 -19.49
C GLU A 179 -9.27 21.15 -19.04
N GLN A 180 -10.00 21.47 -17.96
CA GLN A 180 -10.00 22.81 -17.37
C GLN A 180 -8.61 23.21 -16.85
N ILE A 181 -7.86 22.26 -16.26
CA ILE A 181 -6.48 22.51 -15.82
C ILE A 181 -5.58 22.80 -17.03
N ALA A 182 -5.67 22.02 -18.11
CA ALA A 182 -4.88 22.24 -19.32
C ALA A 182 -5.18 23.60 -19.97
N GLN A 183 -6.43 24.08 -19.91
CA GLN A 183 -6.82 25.39 -20.43
C GLN A 183 -6.40 26.54 -19.52
N LYS A 184 -6.62 26.42 -18.20
CA LYS A 184 -6.39 27.50 -17.22
C LYS A 184 -4.95 27.60 -16.75
N TYR A 185 -4.25 26.47 -16.68
CA TYR A 185 -2.87 26.34 -16.18
C TYR A 185 -2.03 25.42 -17.11
N PRO A 186 -1.80 25.82 -18.38
CA PRO A 186 -1.12 24.98 -19.37
C PRO A 186 0.31 24.60 -18.97
N GLU A 187 1.06 25.54 -18.38
CA GLU A 187 2.42 25.31 -17.89
C GLU A 187 2.47 24.28 -16.76
N ASP A 188 1.55 24.41 -15.79
CA ASP A 188 1.40 23.45 -14.68
C ASP A 188 1.01 22.05 -15.18
N PHE A 189 0.12 21.98 -16.18
CA PHE A 189 -0.27 20.71 -16.80
C PHE A 189 0.91 20.01 -17.47
N ALA A 190 1.76 20.77 -18.19
CA ALA A 190 2.97 20.24 -18.84
C ALA A 190 4.03 19.83 -17.81
N ALA A 191 4.35 20.69 -16.84
CA ALA A 191 5.33 20.42 -15.80
C ALA A 191 4.98 19.17 -14.97
N ARG A 192 3.69 18.97 -14.68
CA ARG A 192 3.22 17.76 -14.00
C ARG A 192 3.39 16.50 -14.82
N ASP A 193 3.29 16.57 -16.15
CA ASP A 193 3.49 15.39 -17.00
C ASP A 193 4.97 15.03 -17.14
N GLU A 194 5.84 16.05 -17.16
CA GLU A 194 7.29 15.90 -17.21
C GLU A 194 7.84 15.19 -15.97
N ASP A 195 7.57 15.74 -14.78
CA ASP A 195 8.00 15.20 -13.48
C ASP A 195 6.82 15.12 -12.49
N LYS A 196 5.97 14.12 -12.69
CA LYS A 196 4.77 13.90 -11.87
C LYS A 196 5.08 13.58 -10.40
N TYR A 197 6.28 13.08 -10.09
CA TYR A 197 6.64 12.71 -8.72
C TYR A 197 6.96 13.95 -7.88
N ASN A 198 7.79 14.86 -8.43
CA ASN A 198 8.21 16.07 -7.70
C ASN A 198 7.33 17.30 -7.98
N TYR A 199 6.55 17.33 -9.07
CA TYR A 199 5.63 18.43 -9.33
C TYR A 199 4.66 18.59 -8.16
N ARG A 200 4.61 19.81 -7.61
CA ARG A 200 3.70 20.20 -6.52
C ARG A 200 2.65 21.17 -7.07
N TYR A 201 1.38 20.85 -6.86
CA TYR A 201 0.30 21.79 -7.16
C TYR A 201 0.46 23.09 -6.33
N ARG A 202 0.10 24.23 -6.92
CA ARG A 202 0.10 25.51 -6.19
C ARG A 202 -0.89 25.44 -5.03
N GLY A 203 -0.40 25.62 -3.80
CA GLY A 203 -1.20 25.48 -2.59
C GLY A 203 -1.64 24.04 -2.28
N GLY A 204 -1.01 23.04 -2.89
CA GLY A 204 -1.32 21.62 -2.68
C GLY A 204 -0.05 20.77 -2.52
N GLU A 205 -0.14 19.50 -2.88
CA GLU A 205 0.87 18.47 -2.67
C GLU A 205 1.50 17.97 -3.98
N SER A 206 2.71 17.41 -3.85
CA SER A 206 3.35 16.51 -4.81
C SER A 206 3.20 15.04 -4.36
N TYR A 207 3.51 14.07 -5.22
CA TYR A 207 3.60 12.67 -4.77
C TYR A 207 4.69 12.48 -3.70
N ARG A 208 5.79 13.23 -3.78
CA ARG A 208 6.81 13.26 -2.73
C ARG A 208 6.24 13.69 -1.38
N ASP A 209 5.39 14.71 -1.34
CA ASP A 209 4.75 15.16 -0.09
C ASP A 209 3.83 14.09 0.48
N VAL A 210 3.06 13.43 -0.39
CA VAL A 210 2.20 12.30 -0.01
C VAL A 210 3.03 11.15 0.59
N VAL A 211 4.16 10.79 -0.02
CA VAL A 211 5.07 9.77 0.53
C VAL A 211 5.56 10.15 1.93
N ILE A 212 5.97 11.40 2.14
CA ILE A 212 6.45 11.88 3.45
C ILE A 212 5.34 11.77 4.51
N ARG A 213 4.11 12.24 4.23
CA ARG A 213 3.01 12.14 5.21
C ARG A 213 2.48 10.72 5.42
N LEU A 214 2.73 9.81 4.48
CA LEU A 214 2.36 8.40 4.61
C LEU A 214 3.38 7.60 5.41
N GLU A 215 4.54 8.16 5.75
CA GLU A 215 5.54 7.45 6.54
C GLU A 215 4.98 6.85 7.85
N PRO A 216 4.18 7.56 8.68
CA PRO A 216 3.56 6.96 9.86
C PRO A 216 2.56 5.84 9.53
N ILE A 217 1.88 5.92 8.38
CA ILE A 217 0.94 4.89 7.93
C ILE A 217 1.69 3.62 7.54
N ILE A 218 2.80 3.75 6.81
CA ILE A 218 3.65 2.62 6.46
C ILE A 218 4.20 1.94 7.71
N MET A 219 4.66 2.71 8.68
CA MET A 219 5.14 2.19 9.95
C MET A 219 4.05 1.40 10.70
N GLU A 220 2.83 1.91 10.75
CA GLU A 220 1.72 1.20 11.40
C GLU A 220 1.30 -0.05 10.62
N LEU A 221 1.39 -0.05 9.28
CA LEU A 221 1.18 -1.24 8.45
C LEU A 221 2.23 -2.32 8.70
N GLU A 222 3.48 -1.92 8.91
CA GLU A 222 4.56 -2.86 9.23
C GLU A 222 4.39 -3.50 10.61
N ARG A 223 3.78 -2.78 11.57
CA ARG A 223 3.45 -3.26 12.91
C ARG A 223 2.19 -4.12 12.95
N SER A 224 1.23 -3.81 12.08
CA SER A 224 -0.08 -4.45 12.05
C SER A 224 -0.04 -5.78 11.31
N GLU A 225 -0.94 -6.69 11.71
CA GLU A 225 -1.16 -7.94 10.97
C GLU A 225 -2.09 -7.67 9.78
N ASN A 226 -3.40 -7.87 9.95
CA ASN A 226 -4.36 -7.80 8.84
C ASN A 226 -5.08 -6.45 8.82
N VAL A 227 -4.93 -5.69 7.72
CA VAL A 227 -5.52 -4.35 7.56
C VAL A 227 -6.20 -4.23 6.20
N ILE A 228 -7.40 -3.65 6.17
CA ILE A 228 -8.04 -3.21 4.93
C ILE A 228 -8.07 -1.67 4.88
N ILE A 229 -7.51 -1.11 3.83
CA ILE A 229 -7.43 0.34 3.60
C ILE A 229 -8.41 0.71 2.48
N VAL A 230 -9.33 1.62 2.78
CA VAL A 230 -10.21 2.27 1.80
C VAL A 230 -9.77 3.73 1.66
N THR A 231 -9.06 4.04 0.58
CA THR A 231 -8.51 5.39 0.34
C THR A 231 -8.65 5.81 -1.13
N HIS A 232 -7.65 6.45 -1.71
CA HIS A 232 -7.73 7.20 -2.96
C HIS A 232 -6.63 6.79 -3.94
N GLN A 233 -6.65 7.38 -5.14
CA GLN A 233 -5.81 6.93 -6.23
C GLN A 233 -4.33 7.24 -5.98
N ALA A 234 -3.98 8.49 -5.61
CA ALA A 234 -2.57 8.85 -5.41
C ALA A 234 -2.00 8.19 -4.15
N VAL A 235 -2.79 8.15 -3.08
CA VAL A 235 -2.41 7.49 -1.81
C VAL A 235 -2.13 6.00 -2.01
N LEU A 236 -3.04 5.27 -2.68
CA LEU A 236 -2.82 3.85 -2.93
C LEU A 236 -1.58 3.59 -3.79
N ARG A 237 -1.30 4.45 -4.79
CA ARG A 237 -0.07 4.32 -5.58
C ARG A 237 1.17 4.34 -4.71
N CYS A 238 1.24 5.25 -3.73
CA CYS A 238 2.39 5.33 -2.82
C CYS A 238 2.52 4.09 -1.93
N ILE A 239 1.42 3.64 -1.31
CA ILE A 239 1.43 2.45 -0.44
C ILE A 239 1.77 1.19 -1.24
N TYR A 240 1.15 1.06 -2.41
CA TYR A 240 1.34 -0.07 -3.31
C TYR A 240 2.78 -0.10 -3.88
N ALA A 241 3.34 1.05 -4.23
CA ALA A 241 4.74 1.16 -4.67
C ALA A 241 5.73 0.72 -3.58
N TYR A 242 5.46 1.06 -2.31
CA TYR A 242 6.27 0.60 -1.18
C TYR A 242 6.30 -0.93 -1.08
N PHE A 243 5.14 -1.59 -1.06
CA PHE A 243 5.07 -3.05 -0.92
C PHE A 243 5.56 -3.82 -2.15
N LEU A 244 5.49 -3.23 -3.34
CA LEU A 244 6.01 -3.83 -4.58
C LEU A 244 7.45 -3.41 -4.90
N ASN A 245 8.12 -2.66 -4.02
CA ASN A 245 9.47 -2.13 -4.25
C ASN A 245 9.60 -1.42 -5.63
N THR A 246 8.59 -0.63 -5.97
CA THR A 246 8.52 0.08 -7.26
C THR A 246 9.28 1.40 -7.19
N PRO A 247 10.11 1.73 -8.20
CA PRO A 247 10.82 3.00 -8.24
C PRO A 247 9.89 4.22 -8.16
N GLN A 248 10.35 5.27 -7.47
CA GLN A 248 9.56 6.48 -7.21
C GLN A 248 9.06 7.15 -8.48
N GLU A 249 9.80 7.09 -9.59
CA GLU A 249 9.46 7.67 -10.89
C GLU A 249 8.28 6.95 -11.55
N GLN A 250 8.08 5.67 -11.23
CA GLN A 250 7.02 4.83 -11.76
C GLN A 250 5.76 4.85 -10.87
N SER A 251 5.93 5.10 -9.57
CA SER A 251 4.83 5.11 -8.60
C SER A 251 3.60 5.96 -9.00
N PRO A 252 3.73 7.18 -9.57
CA PRO A 252 2.57 8.02 -9.90
C PRO A 252 1.77 7.51 -11.11
N TRP A 253 2.27 6.49 -11.80
CA TRP A 253 1.71 5.95 -13.03
C TRP A 253 1.08 4.57 -12.85
N MET A 254 1.26 3.94 -11.68
CA MET A 254 0.70 2.63 -11.39
C MET A 254 -0.83 2.60 -11.52
N GLU A 255 -1.36 1.46 -11.95
CA GLU A 255 -2.78 1.26 -12.17
C GLU A 255 -3.46 0.71 -10.90
N VAL A 256 -4.26 1.58 -10.27
CA VAL A 256 -5.13 1.24 -9.13
C VAL A 256 -6.59 1.56 -9.51
N PRO A 257 -7.30 0.61 -10.13
CA PRO A 257 -8.63 0.84 -10.68
C PRO A 257 -9.69 1.02 -9.59
N LEU A 258 -10.80 1.68 -9.93
CA LEU A 258 -12.01 1.68 -9.10
C LEU A 258 -12.60 0.25 -9.04
N HIS A 259 -13.42 0.03 -8.02
CA HIS A 259 -14.22 -1.19 -7.84
C HIS A 259 -13.43 -2.50 -7.88
N THR A 260 -12.18 -2.45 -7.39
CA THR A 260 -11.27 -3.58 -7.32
C THR A 260 -10.62 -3.60 -5.95
N LEU A 261 -10.74 -4.74 -5.26
CA LEU A 261 -10.00 -5.01 -4.03
C LEU A 261 -8.66 -5.66 -4.40
N ILE A 262 -7.56 -5.08 -3.97
CA ILE A 262 -6.21 -5.61 -4.17
C ILE A 262 -5.75 -6.21 -2.85
N LYS A 263 -5.34 -7.48 -2.84
CA LYS A 263 -4.75 -8.14 -1.68
C LYS A 263 -3.26 -8.27 -1.90
N LEU A 264 -2.49 -7.79 -0.95
CA LEU A 264 -1.05 -7.93 -0.86
C LEU A 264 -0.71 -8.94 0.24
N THR A 265 0.16 -9.88 -0.06
CA THR A 265 0.71 -10.82 0.93
C THR A 265 2.23 -10.72 0.92
N PRO A 266 2.82 -9.93 1.84
CA PRO A 266 4.27 -9.79 1.94
C PRO A 266 4.94 -11.14 2.23
N ARG A 267 6.05 -11.41 1.55
CA ARG A 267 6.92 -12.60 1.70
C ARG A 267 8.38 -12.17 1.83
N ALA A 268 9.26 -13.11 2.14
CA ALA A 268 10.69 -12.85 2.35
C ALA A 268 11.40 -12.19 1.15
N TYR A 269 10.96 -12.46 -0.09
CA TYR A 269 11.62 -11.99 -1.32
C TYR A 269 10.70 -11.15 -2.23
N GLY A 270 9.59 -10.65 -1.71
CA GLY A 270 8.63 -9.85 -2.48
C GLY A 270 7.23 -9.88 -1.89
N THR A 271 6.25 -9.44 -2.67
CA THR A 271 4.85 -9.38 -2.25
C THR A 271 3.99 -10.05 -3.30
N ASP A 272 3.19 -11.03 -2.89
CA ASP A 272 2.18 -11.61 -3.78
C ASP A 272 1.01 -10.64 -3.91
N GLU A 273 0.50 -10.50 -5.13
CA GLU A 273 -0.63 -9.64 -5.43
C GLU A 273 -1.79 -10.45 -6.01
N GLN A 274 -3.00 -10.18 -5.51
CA GLN A 274 -4.24 -10.71 -6.06
C GLN A 274 -5.26 -9.57 -6.23
N ARG A 275 -6.01 -9.55 -7.34
CA ARG A 275 -7.05 -8.54 -7.61
C ARG A 275 -8.43 -9.20 -7.69
N PHE A 276 -9.39 -8.62 -6.97
CA PHE A 276 -10.78 -9.07 -6.92
C PHE A 276 -11.68 -7.94 -7.44
N LYS A 277 -12.16 -8.07 -8.68
CA LYS A 277 -13.07 -7.11 -9.30
C LYS A 277 -14.50 -7.33 -8.82
N ALA A 278 -15.26 -6.25 -8.64
CA ALA A 278 -16.64 -6.29 -8.17
C ALA A 278 -17.68 -6.61 -9.26
N ASP A 279 -17.25 -6.68 -10.53
CA ASP A 279 -18.14 -6.74 -11.71
C ASP A 279 -19.18 -5.61 -11.76
N ILE A 280 -18.82 -4.45 -11.18
CA ILE A 280 -19.61 -3.21 -11.20
C ILE A 280 -18.84 -2.18 -12.02
N PRO A 281 -19.40 -1.66 -13.12
CA PRO A 281 -18.73 -0.67 -13.95
C PRO A 281 -18.32 0.58 -13.17
N ALA A 282 -17.20 1.18 -13.58
CA ALA A 282 -16.73 2.47 -13.08
C ALA A 282 -15.94 3.19 -14.18
N VAL A 283 -15.94 4.51 -14.17
CA VAL A 283 -15.11 5.32 -15.07
C VAL A 283 -13.62 5.02 -14.88
N SER A 284 -12.86 5.13 -15.96
CA SER A 284 -11.40 5.10 -15.88
C SER A 284 -10.89 6.46 -15.44
N THR A 285 -10.18 6.50 -14.31
CA THR A 285 -9.47 7.70 -13.83
C THR A 285 -7.97 7.63 -14.05
N TRP A 286 -7.51 6.61 -14.78
CA TRP A 286 -6.09 6.43 -15.13
C TRP A 286 -5.77 7.22 -16.40
N ARG A 287 -4.68 7.98 -16.36
CA ARG A 287 -4.16 8.78 -17.47
C ARG A 287 -2.69 8.43 -17.66
N ALA A 288 -2.35 7.92 -18.84
CA ALA A 288 -0.97 7.60 -19.20
C ALA A 288 -0.16 8.88 -19.47
N LYS A 289 1.16 8.80 -19.36
CA LYS A 289 2.05 9.92 -19.68
C LYS A 289 1.86 10.35 -21.13
N GLY A 290 1.79 11.66 -21.39
CA GLY A 290 1.62 12.22 -22.74
C GLY A 290 0.22 12.08 -23.34
N THR A 291 -0.78 11.57 -22.61
CA THR A 291 -2.14 11.44 -23.14
C THR A 291 -2.99 12.70 -22.98
N SER A 292 -3.98 12.85 -23.86
CA SER A 292 -4.91 13.99 -23.87
C SER A 292 -5.65 14.15 -22.54
N ALA A 293 -5.98 15.38 -22.18
CA ALA A 293 -6.72 15.71 -20.95
C ALA A 293 -8.20 15.28 -20.96
N LYS A 294 -8.68 14.61 -22.01
CA LYS A 294 -10.07 14.21 -22.17
C LYS A 294 -10.46 13.17 -21.12
N HIS A 295 -11.53 13.46 -20.41
CA HIS A 295 -12.14 12.50 -19.52
C HIS A 295 -12.74 11.35 -20.33
N GLN A 296 -12.43 10.11 -19.95
CA GLN A 296 -13.00 8.94 -20.60
C GLN A 296 -14.39 8.69 -20.03
N GLU A 297 -15.42 9.00 -20.81
CA GLU A 297 -16.76 8.50 -20.55
C GLU A 297 -16.79 6.98 -20.83
N TYR A 298 -17.50 6.22 -19.99
CA TYR A 298 -17.75 4.81 -20.31
C TYR A 298 -18.75 4.76 -21.47
N PRO A 299 -18.58 3.88 -22.47
CA PRO A 299 -19.55 3.73 -23.54
C PRO A 299 -20.91 3.30 -22.95
N THR A 300 -21.96 4.03 -23.31
CA THR A 300 -23.36 3.82 -22.91
C THR A 300 -23.99 2.55 -23.47
N GLU A 301 -23.24 1.73 -24.21
CA GLU A 301 -23.73 0.51 -24.83
C GLU A 301 -23.21 -0.74 -24.09
N ILE A 302 -24.06 -1.28 -23.21
CA ILE A 302 -24.07 -2.72 -22.98
C ILE A 302 -24.59 -3.31 -24.29
N LYS A 303 -23.71 -3.80 -25.16
CA LYS A 303 -24.16 -4.68 -26.24
C LYS A 303 -24.80 -5.90 -25.58
N ALA A 304 -26.09 -6.06 -25.86
CA ALA A 304 -26.93 -7.18 -25.45
C ALA A 304 -26.35 -8.53 -25.88
#